data_AF-A0A7C8E4X9-F1
#
_entry.id   AF-A0A7C8E4X9-F1
#
_cell.length_a   1.000
_cell.length_b   1.000
_cell.length_c   1.000
_cell.angle_alpha   90.00
_cell.angle_beta   90.00
_cell.angle_gamma   90.00
#
_symmetry.space_group_name_H-M   'P 1'
#
loop_
_entity.id
_entity.type
_entity.pdbx_description
1 polymer ?
#
loop_
_entity_poly.entity_id
_entity_poly.type
_entity_poly.pdbx_seq_one_letter_code
_entity_poly.pdbx_strand_id
1 'polypeptide(L)'
;MAFFFEVLVTGLMVGIMYSLVALGFALIFKASQVFNMAQGAMSLFAALALYGFFEQYLQLPLWLALLCTVAVMTIWAYAIVFLILRRLVNRPPLMLFMATFGIAYLMEGIGQSIYGTQAKGLNLGIPDDLYEVAGIFISSFDLFFAVVAALLVGGLVWFFQKTRNGRALRAVSDDHEAALSVGIPLLKAWTLTWIIAGVVATVAG
;
A
#
# COMPACT_ATOMS: atom_id res chain seq x y z
N MET A 1 -21.85 -5.14 28.99
CA MET A 1 -21.78 -3.93 28.14
C MET A 1 -20.35 -3.54 27.81
N ALA A 2 -19.41 -3.49 28.77
CA ALA A 2 -17.99 -3.19 28.50
C ALA A 2 -17.38 -4.08 27.40
N PHE A 3 -17.57 -5.41 27.49
CA PHE A 3 -17.12 -6.36 26.46
C PHE A 3 -17.65 -6.08 25.05
N PHE A 4 -18.90 -5.60 24.91
CA PHE A 4 -19.44 -5.25 23.59
C PHE A 4 -18.71 -4.03 23.00
N PHE A 5 -18.49 -2.98 23.81
CA PHE A 5 -17.75 -1.81 23.38
C PHE A 5 -16.27 -2.12 23.10
N GLU A 6 -15.67 -3.00 23.88
CA GLU A 6 -14.31 -3.48 23.66
C GLU A 6 -14.15 -4.20 22.32
N VAL A 7 -15.01 -5.18 22.04
CA VAL A 7 -15.01 -5.90 20.74
C VAL A 7 -15.31 -4.94 19.58
N LEU A 8 -16.19 -3.96 19.79
CA LEU A 8 -16.52 -2.97 18.76
C LEU A 8 -15.33 -2.04 18.47
N VAL A 9 -14.64 -1.55 19.50
CA VAL A 9 -13.49 -0.66 19.35
C VAL A 9 -12.31 -1.40 18.75
N THR A 10 -11.94 -2.56 19.31
CA THR A 10 -10.84 -3.39 18.77
C THR A 10 -11.13 -3.86 17.35
N GLY A 11 -12.36 -4.30 17.07
CA GLY A 11 -12.80 -4.66 15.72
C GLY A 11 -12.74 -3.49 14.73
N LEU A 12 -13.06 -2.27 15.18
CA LEU A 12 -12.91 -1.06 14.35
C LEU A 12 -11.43 -0.77 14.05
N MET A 13 -10.54 -0.89 15.04
CA MET A 13 -9.10 -0.66 14.84
C MET A 13 -8.52 -1.64 13.81
N VAL A 14 -8.83 -2.94 13.97
CA VAL A 14 -8.44 -3.98 13.02
C VAL A 14 -9.04 -3.72 11.63
N GLY A 15 -10.31 -3.30 11.56
CA GLY A 15 -10.97 -2.92 10.31
C GLY A 15 -10.27 -1.75 9.60
N ILE A 16 -9.80 -0.75 10.34
CA ILE A 16 -9.02 0.37 9.80
C ILE A 16 -7.70 -0.14 9.20
N MET A 17 -7.00 -1.06 9.86
CA MET A 17 -5.77 -1.64 9.32
C MET A 17 -6.02 -2.38 8.01
N TYR A 18 -7.04 -3.24 7.94
CA TYR A 18 -7.40 -3.94 6.70
C TYR A 18 -7.89 -2.99 5.61
N SER A 19 -8.49 -1.85 5.97
CA SER A 19 -8.93 -0.85 5.01
C SER A 19 -7.77 -0.26 4.19
N LEU A 20 -6.55 -0.19 4.75
CA LEU A 20 -5.38 0.29 4.02
C LEU A 20 -4.99 -0.66 2.89
N VAL A 21 -5.01 -1.97 3.16
CA VAL A 21 -4.77 -2.98 2.13
C VAL A 21 -5.85 -2.89 1.05
N ALA A 22 -7.12 -2.82 1.46
CA ALA A 22 -8.25 -2.70 0.55
C ALA A 22 -8.18 -1.42 -0.31
N LEU A 23 -7.69 -0.32 0.27
CA LEU A 23 -7.49 0.95 -0.44
C LEU A 23 -6.48 0.77 -1.58
N GLY A 24 -5.36 0.09 -1.34
CA GLY A 24 -4.38 -0.22 -2.38
C GLY A 24 -4.99 -1.00 -3.56
N PHE A 25 -5.77 -2.04 -3.27
CA PHE A 25 -6.53 -2.77 -4.30
C PHE A 25 -7.51 -1.87 -5.05
N ALA A 26 -8.31 -1.08 -4.34
CA ALA A 26 -9.32 -0.21 -4.93
C ALA A 26 -8.72 0.86 -5.84
N LEU A 27 -7.58 1.45 -5.44
CA LEU A 27 -6.88 2.46 -6.22
C LEU A 27 -6.41 1.90 -7.56
N ILE A 28 -5.72 0.76 -7.55
CA ILE A 28 -5.22 0.16 -8.78
C ILE A 28 -6.37 -0.32 -9.65
N PHE A 29 -7.37 -0.98 -9.06
CA PHE A 29 -8.54 -1.43 -9.79
C PHE A 29 -9.25 -0.27 -10.50
N LYS A 30 -9.46 0.86 -9.82
CA LYS A 30 -10.09 2.04 -10.45
C LYS A 30 -9.26 2.64 -11.58
N ALA A 31 -7.93 2.53 -11.54
CA ALA A 31 -7.07 3.07 -12.60
C ALA A 31 -6.90 2.13 -13.78
N SER A 32 -6.87 0.81 -13.56
CA SER A 32 -6.58 -0.21 -14.59
C SER A 32 -7.81 -0.99 -15.06
N GLN A 33 -8.93 -0.92 -14.33
CA GLN A 33 -10.11 -1.81 -14.46
C GLN A 33 -9.76 -3.30 -14.31
N VAL A 34 -8.62 -3.59 -13.69
CA VAL A 34 -8.11 -4.94 -13.47
C VAL A 34 -7.66 -5.10 -12.04
N PHE A 35 -8.04 -6.23 -11.44
CA PHE A 35 -7.67 -6.53 -10.08
C PHE A 35 -6.17 -6.84 -9.99
N ASN A 36 -5.42 -6.10 -9.15
CA ASN A 36 -3.99 -6.32 -9.00
C ASN A 36 -3.71 -7.43 -7.97
N MET A 37 -3.30 -8.61 -8.42
CA MET A 37 -2.91 -9.70 -7.53
C MET A 37 -1.57 -9.46 -6.82
N ALA A 38 -0.76 -8.50 -7.28
CA ALA A 38 0.53 -8.18 -6.66
C ALA A 38 0.42 -7.34 -5.38
N GLN A 39 -0.75 -6.80 -5.02
CA GLN A 39 -0.85 -5.87 -3.89
C GLN A 39 -0.42 -6.48 -2.55
N GLY A 40 -0.73 -7.77 -2.31
CA GLY A 40 -0.26 -8.49 -1.12
C GLY A 40 1.25 -8.76 -1.13
N ALA A 41 1.80 -9.12 -2.30
CA ALA A 41 3.24 -9.27 -2.47
C ALA A 41 3.98 -7.93 -2.29
N MET A 42 3.36 -6.81 -2.70
CA MET A 42 3.88 -5.46 -2.49
C MET A 42 3.94 -5.10 -1.01
N SER A 43 2.93 -5.44 -0.21
CA SER A 43 2.97 -5.19 1.25
C SER A 43 4.02 -6.05 1.94
N LEU A 44 4.11 -7.34 1.59
CA LEU A 44 5.17 -8.22 2.09
C LEU A 44 6.56 -7.69 1.75
N PHE A 45 6.77 -7.31 0.49
CA PHE A 45 8.06 -6.79 0.03
C PHE A 45 8.42 -5.47 0.72
N ALA A 46 7.44 -4.59 0.96
CA ALA A 46 7.65 -3.36 1.70
C ALA A 46 8.06 -3.63 3.17
N ALA A 47 7.38 -4.57 3.84
CA ALA A 47 7.72 -4.99 5.19
C ALA A 47 9.14 -5.58 5.27
N LEU A 48 9.52 -6.43 4.32
CA LEU A 48 10.87 -7.00 4.23
C LEU A 48 11.93 -5.93 3.96
N ALA A 49 11.64 -4.96 3.08
CA ALA A 49 12.54 -3.84 2.83
C ALA A 49 12.73 -2.97 4.09
N LEU A 50 11.65 -2.72 4.84
CA LEU A 50 11.71 -2.00 6.12
C LEU A 50 12.56 -2.77 7.15
N TYR A 51 12.33 -4.07 7.31
CA TYR A 51 13.15 -4.93 8.16
C TYR A 51 14.64 -4.89 7.77
N GLY A 52 14.94 -4.92 6.47
CA GLY A 52 16.29 -4.80 5.94
C GLY A 52 17.01 -3.51 6.36
N PHE A 53 16.33 -2.37 6.23
CA PHE A 53 16.90 -1.07 6.58
C PHE A 53 16.93 -0.81 8.08
N PHE A 54 15.94 -1.29 8.82
CA PHE A 54 15.76 -1.00 10.24
C PHE A 54 16.55 -1.93 11.17
N GLU A 55 16.59 -3.24 10.91
CA GLU A 55 17.26 -4.19 11.81
C GLU A 55 18.49 -4.86 11.18
N GLN A 56 18.38 -5.34 9.93
CA GLN A 56 19.35 -6.32 9.42
C GLN A 56 20.66 -5.70 8.89
N TYR A 57 20.58 -4.74 7.97
CA TYR A 57 21.75 -4.28 7.21
C TYR A 57 22.25 -2.92 7.66
N LEU A 58 21.33 -1.95 7.75
CA LEU A 58 21.69 -0.53 7.87
C LEU A 58 21.43 0.05 9.26
N GLN A 59 20.60 -0.62 10.06
CA GLN A 59 20.23 -0.23 11.43
C GLN A 59 19.85 1.25 11.54
N LEU A 60 19.14 1.75 10.53
CA LEU A 60 18.71 3.13 10.48
C LEU A 60 17.61 3.39 11.51
N PRO A 61 17.49 4.62 12.03
CA PRO A 61 16.33 4.98 12.84
C PRO A 61 15.06 4.88 11.98
N LEU A 62 13.94 4.52 12.62
CA LEU A 62 12.67 4.14 11.97
C LEU A 62 12.22 5.12 10.88
N TRP A 63 12.32 6.43 11.10
CA TRP A 63 11.93 7.45 10.13
C TRP A 63 12.74 7.40 8.82
N LEU A 64 14.06 7.17 8.91
CA LEU A 64 14.96 7.04 7.76
C LEU A 64 14.72 5.70 7.06
N ALA A 65 14.51 4.62 7.82
CA ALA A 65 14.16 3.32 7.26
C ALA A 65 12.85 3.37 6.46
N LEU A 66 11.80 4.01 7.01
CA LEU A 66 10.54 4.24 6.30
C LEU A 66 10.73 5.04 5.00
N LEU A 67 11.53 6.11 5.04
CA LEU A 67 11.80 6.93 3.86
C LEU A 67 12.51 6.12 2.77
N CYS A 68 13.50 5.31 3.16
CA CYS A 68 14.18 4.39 2.26
C CYS A 68 13.23 3.33 1.68
N THR A 69 12.35 2.73 2.49
CA THR A 69 11.35 1.76 2.03
C THR A 69 10.38 2.39 1.02
N VAL A 70 9.87 3.59 1.31
CA VAL A 70 9.01 4.34 0.39
C VAL A 70 9.73 4.64 -0.93
N ALA A 71 11.01 5.00 -0.86
CA ALA A 71 11.83 5.23 -2.05
C ALA A 71 11.98 3.93 -2.89
N VAL A 72 12.30 2.80 -2.24
CA VAL A 72 12.39 1.49 -2.91
C VAL A 72 11.07 1.11 -3.54
N MET A 73 9.95 1.25 -2.83
CA MET A 73 8.61 0.93 -3.35
C MET A 73 8.22 1.83 -4.52
N THR A 74 8.58 3.11 -4.47
CA THR A 74 8.36 4.06 -5.57
C THR A 74 9.15 3.67 -6.81
N ILE A 75 10.44 3.35 -6.65
CA ILE A 75 11.32 2.90 -7.74
C ILE A 75 10.78 1.60 -8.33
N TRP A 76 10.36 0.65 -7.49
CA TRP A 76 9.80 -0.62 -7.93
C TRP A 76 8.50 -0.43 -8.71
N ALA A 77 7.55 0.33 -8.17
CA ALA A 77 6.29 0.63 -8.84
C ALA A 77 6.53 1.29 -10.21
N TYR A 78 7.46 2.24 -10.27
CA TYR A 78 7.85 2.88 -11.53
C TYR A 78 8.46 1.86 -12.51
N ALA A 79 9.37 1.02 -12.05
CA ALA A 79 10.05 0.01 -12.88
C ALA A 79 9.06 -1.02 -13.45
N ILE A 80 8.14 -1.54 -12.63
CA ILE A 80 7.09 -2.47 -13.08
C ILE A 80 6.23 -1.84 -14.16
N VAL A 81 5.78 -0.60 -13.94
CA VAL A 81 4.93 0.08 -14.92
C VAL A 81 5.69 0.34 -16.22
N PHE A 82 6.93 0.79 -16.14
CA PHE A 82 7.73 1.12 -17.31
C PHE A 82 8.16 -0.13 -18.12
N LEU A 83 8.61 -1.19 -17.44
CA LEU A 83 9.18 -2.38 -18.06
C LEU A 83 8.10 -3.37 -18.53
N ILE A 84 7.05 -3.55 -17.73
CA ILE A 84 6.04 -4.60 -17.93
C ILE A 84 4.73 -3.97 -18.40
N LEU A 85 4.08 -3.16 -17.55
CA LEU A 85 2.69 -2.77 -17.79
C LEU A 85 2.52 -1.83 -18.98
N ARG A 86 3.50 -0.97 -19.28
CA ARG A 86 3.50 -0.10 -20.45
C ARG A 86 3.33 -0.88 -21.75
N ARG A 87 3.88 -2.10 -21.84
CA ARG A 87 3.78 -2.96 -23.03
C ARG A 87 2.42 -3.67 -23.14
N LEU A 88 1.67 -3.69 -22.05
CA LEU A 88 0.36 -4.34 -21.95
C LEU A 88 -0.80 -3.34 -22.12
N VAL A 89 -0.51 -2.06 -22.36
CA VAL A 89 -1.55 -1.07 -22.70
C VAL A 89 -2.30 -1.53 -23.96
N ASN A 90 -3.62 -1.42 -23.96
CA ASN A 90 -4.54 -1.88 -25.01
C ASN A 90 -4.55 -3.41 -25.25
N ARG A 91 -4.07 -4.20 -24.29
CA ARG A 91 -4.23 -5.66 -24.32
C ARG A 91 -5.48 -6.07 -23.52
N PRO A 92 -6.11 -7.21 -23.86
CA PRO A 92 -7.16 -7.83 -23.06
C PRO A 92 -6.92 -7.74 -21.54
N PRO A 93 -7.93 -7.33 -20.74
CA PRO A 93 -7.79 -7.18 -19.28
C PRO A 93 -7.23 -8.41 -18.57
N LEU A 94 -7.54 -9.61 -19.08
CA LEU A 94 -7.03 -10.88 -18.57
C LEU A 94 -5.50 -10.97 -18.64
N MET A 95 -4.85 -10.39 -19.66
CA MET A 95 -3.38 -10.39 -19.74
C MET A 95 -2.74 -9.51 -18.66
N LEU A 96 -3.35 -8.36 -18.34
CA LEU A 96 -2.88 -7.53 -17.22
C LEU A 96 -3.06 -8.28 -15.90
N PHE A 97 -4.19 -8.96 -15.73
CA PHE A 97 -4.47 -9.76 -14.54
C PHE A 97 -3.39 -10.85 -14.35
N MET A 98 -3.09 -11.62 -15.39
CA MET A 98 -2.02 -12.63 -15.35
C MET A 98 -0.63 -12.01 -15.12
N ALA A 99 -0.35 -10.84 -15.70
CA ALA A 99 0.89 -10.14 -15.45
C ALA A 99 1.05 -9.75 -13.98
N THR A 100 -0.03 -9.39 -13.29
CA THR A 100 0.02 -9.06 -11.85
C THR A 100 0.36 -10.27 -10.98
N PHE A 101 -0.05 -11.49 -11.35
CA PHE A 101 0.46 -12.71 -10.70
C PHE A 101 1.95 -12.90 -10.92
N GLY A 102 2.42 -12.73 -12.16
CA GLY A 102 3.86 -12.82 -12.47
C GLY A 102 4.68 -11.81 -11.67
N ILE A 103 4.16 -10.59 -11.50
CA ILE A 103 4.78 -9.55 -10.66
C ILE A 103 4.76 -9.96 -9.19
N ALA A 104 3.65 -10.50 -8.69
CA ALA A 104 3.54 -10.97 -7.31
C ALA A 104 4.62 -12.02 -6.98
N TYR A 105 4.72 -13.07 -7.80
CA TYR A 105 5.73 -14.11 -7.63
C TYR A 105 7.16 -13.60 -7.80
N LEU A 106 7.38 -12.65 -8.71
CA LEU A 106 8.69 -12.01 -8.86
C LEU A 106 9.09 -11.27 -7.57
N MET A 107 8.17 -10.50 -7.00
CA MET A 107 8.41 -9.74 -5.77
C MET A 107 8.63 -10.67 -4.57
N GLU A 108 7.80 -11.69 -4.43
CA GLU A 108 7.96 -12.72 -3.39
C GLU A 108 9.30 -13.45 -3.54
N GLY A 109 9.65 -13.88 -4.75
CA GLY A 109 10.91 -14.58 -5.01
C GLY A 109 12.15 -13.72 -4.72
N ILE A 110 12.14 -12.45 -5.14
CA ILE A 110 13.23 -11.52 -4.83
C ILE A 110 13.32 -11.26 -3.32
N GLY A 111 12.18 -11.02 -2.67
CA GLY A 111 12.13 -10.82 -1.22
C GLY A 111 12.68 -12.01 -0.46
N GLN A 112 12.21 -13.22 -0.76
CA GLN A 112 12.68 -14.45 -0.13
C GLN A 112 14.14 -14.77 -0.43
N SER A 113 14.65 -14.43 -1.63
CA SER A 113 16.05 -14.62 -1.99
C SER A 113 17.00 -13.71 -1.20
N ILE A 114 16.57 -12.49 -0.87
CA ILE A 114 17.41 -11.52 -0.15
C ILE A 114 17.32 -11.74 1.37
N TYR A 115 16.09 -11.89 1.88
CA TYR A 115 15.79 -11.89 3.31
C TYR A 115 15.58 -13.29 3.92
N GLY A 116 15.47 -14.32 3.07
CA GLY A 116 15.11 -15.68 3.46
C GLY A 116 13.60 -15.89 3.56
N THR A 117 13.22 -17.13 3.86
CA THR A 117 11.81 -17.58 3.92
C THR A 117 11.23 -17.62 5.33
N GLN A 118 12.04 -17.33 6.35
CA GLN A 118 11.61 -17.35 7.75
C GLN A 118 10.79 -16.10 8.08
N ALA A 119 9.75 -16.26 8.89
CA ALA A 119 8.98 -15.15 9.43
C ALA A 119 9.91 -14.19 10.20
N LYS A 120 9.84 -12.91 9.88
CA LYS A 120 10.61 -11.84 10.53
C LYS A 120 9.64 -11.01 11.36
N GLY A 121 9.80 -11.04 12.67
CA GLY A 121 9.13 -10.09 13.56
C GLY A 121 9.88 -8.76 13.50
N LEU A 122 9.16 -7.65 13.31
CA LEU A 122 9.72 -6.31 13.32
C LEU A 122 9.39 -5.66 14.66
N ASN A 123 10.39 -5.38 15.51
CA ASN A 123 10.15 -4.67 16.75
C ASN A 123 10.35 -3.18 16.53
N LEU A 124 9.26 -2.48 16.17
CA LEU A 124 9.27 -1.05 15.86
C LEU A 124 9.64 -0.15 17.07
N GLY A 125 9.87 -0.71 18.26
CA GLY A 125 10.14 0.04 19.48
C GLY A 125 8.94 0.84 19.99
N ILE A 126 7.74 0.53 19.45
CA ILE A 126 6.47 1.09 19.91
C ILE A 126 6.05 0.26 21.13
N PRO A 127 5.88 0.87 22.31
CA PRO A 127 5.35 0.15 23.46
C PRO A 127 3.99 -0.45 23.12
N ASP A 128 3.81 -1.75 23.37
CA ASP A 128 2.51 -2.43 23.25
C ASP A 128 1.85 -2.52 24.62
N ASP A 129 1.78 -1.38 25.30
CA ASP A 129 1.16 -1.29 26.61
C ASP A 129 -0.36 -1.29 26.44
N LEU A 130 -1.04 -2.15 27.20
CA LEU A 130 -2.50 -2.18 27.28
C LEU A 130 -2.98 -1.08 28.24
N TYR A 131 -3.72 -0.12 27.70
CA TYR A 131 -4.38 0.90 28.50
C TYR A 131 -5.81 0.46 28.80
N GLU A 132 -6.16 0.42 30.08
CA GLU A 132 -7.54 0.22 30.50
C GLU A 132 -8.25 1.59 30.58
N VAL A 133 -9.18 1.84 29.67
CA VAL A 133 -10.01 3.04 29.68
C VAL A 133 -11.46 2.62 29.89
N ALA A 134 -12.03 2.95 31.05
CA ALA A 134 -13.42 2.64 31.40
C ALA A 134 -13.79 1.14 31.27
N GLY A 135 -12.85 0.24 31.61
CA GLY A 135 -13.05 -1.22 31.53
C GLY A 135 -12.89 -1.81 30.12
N ILE A 136 -12.28 -1.06 29.20
CA ILE A 136 -11.92 -1.50 27.85
C ILE A 136 -10.40 -1.52 27.74
N PHE A 137 -9.83 -2.64 27.33
CA PHE A 137 -8.41 -2.75 27.03
C PHE A 137 -8.12 -2.29 25.60
N ILE A 138 -7.30 -1.25 25.46
CA ILE A 138 -6.88 -0.71 24.17
C ILE A 138 -5.35 -0.79 24.11
N SER A 139 -4.83 -1.49 23.10
CA SER A 139 -3.40 -1.47 22.81
C SER A 139 -3.00 -0.09 22.28
N SER A 140 -1.91 0.45 22.82
CA SER A 140 -1.28 1.67 22.31
C SER A 140 -0.74 1.50 20.88
N PHE A 141 -0.35 0.28 20.51
CA PHE A 141 0.06 -0.06 19.14
C PHE A 141 -1.10 0.11 18.16
N ASP A 142 -2.27 -0.48 18.46
CA ASP A 142 -3.46 -0.38 17.61
C ASP A 142 -3.93 1.07 17.45
N LEU A 143 -3.89 1.85 18.54
CA LEU A 143 -4.25 3.26 18.51
C LEU A 143 -3.30 4.07 17.63
N PHE A 144 -2.00 3.83 17.75
CA PHE A 144 -0.99 4.50 16.92
C PHE A 144 -1.20 4.18 15.44
N PHE A 145 -1.37 2.91 15.09
CA PHE A 145 -1.63 2.48 13.71
C PHE A 145 -2.94 3.05 13.17
N ALA A 146 -4.00 3.10 13.97
CA ALA A 146 -5.26 3.70 13.57
C ALA A 146 -5.12 5.20 13.25
N VAL A 147 -4.35 5.94 14.05
CA VAL A 147 -4.05 7.36 13.78
C VAL A 147 -3.25 7.51 12.48
N VAL A 148 -2.19 6.70 12.29
CA VAL A 148 -1.39 6.72 11.07
C VAL A 148 -2.24 6.39 9.84
N ALA A 149 -3.09 5.36 9.93
CA ALA A 149 -4.02 4.97 8.88
C ALA A 149 -5.01 6.09 8.55
N ALA A 150 -5.62 6.70 9.57
CA ALA A 150 -6.55 7.82 9.39
C ALA A 150 -5.88 9.03 8.72
N LEU A 151 -4.63 9.35 9.11
CA LEU A 151 -3.84 10.41 8.49
C LEU A 151 -3.52 10.09 7.03
N LEU A 152 -3.14 8.85 6.72
CA LEU A 152 -2.85 8.43 5.36
C LEU A 152 -4.10 8.46 4.47
N VAL A 153 -5.23 7.95 4.96
CA VAL A 153 -6.51 8.02 4.26
C VAL A 153 -6.93 9.48 4.05
N GLY A 154 -6.84 10.32 5.08
CA GLY A 154 -7.13 11.75 4.99
C GLY A 154 -6.23 12.46 3.96
N GLY A 155 -4.94 12.15 3.95
CA GLY A 155 -3.97 12.65 2.98
C GLY A 155 -4.30 12.23 1.54
N LEU A 156 -4.69 10.97 1.34
CA LEU A 156 -5.12 10.48 0.04
C LEU A 156 -6.42 11.12 -0.43
N VAL A 157 -7.42 11.27 0.45
CA VAL A 157 -8.66 11.98 0.15
C VAL A 157 -8.37 13.41 -0.29
N TRP A 158 -7.53 14.13 0.46
CA TRP A 158 -7.10 15.48 0.08
C TRP A 158 -6.37 15.48 -1.26
N PHE A 159 -5.46 14.52 -1.48
CA PHE A 159 -4.74 14.37 -2.74
C PHE A 159 -5.68 14.20 -3.93
N PHE A 160 -6.64 13.26 -3.84
CA PHE A 160 -7.62 13.01 -4.89
C PHE A 160 -8.51 14.23 -5.12
N GLN A 161 -8.94 14.92 -4.06
CA GLN A 161 -9.88 16.04 -4.14
C GLN A 161 -9.26 17.36 -4.62
N LYS A 162 -8.07 17.70 -4.13
CA LYS A 162 -7.49 19.04 -4.28
C LYS A 162 -6.36 19.11 -5.31
N THR A 163 -5.62 18.03 -5.55
CA THR A 163 -4.45 18.10 -6.45
C THR A 163 -4.82 17.90 -7.93
N ARG A 164 -4.04 18.52 -8.84
CA ARG A 164 -4.22 18.35 -10.29
C ARG A 164 -4.07 16.89 -10.71
N ASN A 165 -3.09 16.19 -10.15
CA ASN A 165 -2.82 14.78 -10.46
C ASN A 165 -3.93 13.87 -9.93
N GLY A 166 -4.43 14.12 -8.71
CA GLY A 166 -5.54 13.36 -8.14
C GLY A 166 -6.87 13.55 -8.90
N ARG A 167 -7.15 14.77 -9.37
CA ARG A 167 -8.30 15.03 -10.25
C ARG A 167 -8.16 14.34 -11.61
N ALA A 168 -6.98 14.39 -12.20
CA ALA A 168 -6.69 13.69 -13.45
C ALA A 168 -6.86 12.18 -13.30
N LEU A 169 -6.43 11.60 -12.17
CA LEU A 169 -6.60 10.18 -11.91
C LEU A 169 -8.06 9.77 -11.76
N ARG A 170 -8.89 10.59 -11.09
CA ARG A 170 -10.35 10.38 -11.03
C ARG A 170 -11.00 10.43 -12.41
N ALA A 171 -10.62 11.39 -13.25
CA ALA A 171 -11.12 11.46 -14.63
C ALA A 171 -10.78 10.20 -15.44
N VAL A 172 -9.58 9.64 -15.28
CA VAL A 172 -9.16 8.38 -15.91
C VAL A 172 -9.96 7.19 -15.37
N SER A 173 -10.32 7.20 -14.08
CA SER A 173 -11.14 6.14 -13.48
C SER A 173 -12.61 6.17 -13.91
N ASP A 174 -13.13 7.34 -14.28
CA ASP A 174 -14.50 7.48 -14.75
C ASP A 174 -14.64 7.01 -16.21
N ASP A 175 -13.74 7.45 -17.09
CA ASP A 175 -13.71 7.01 -18.50
C ASP A 175 -12.31 7.18 -19.12
N HIS A 176 -11.65 6.06 -19.46
CA HIS A 176 -10.33 6.03 -20.07
C HIS A 176 -10.29 6.70 -21.45
N GLU A 177 -11.31 6.51 -22.28
CA GLU A 177 -11.35 7.07 -23.63
C GLU A 177 -11.63 8.58 -23.59
N ALA A 178 -12.55 9.01 -22.74
CA ALA A 178 -12.80 10.43 -22.53
C ALA A 178 -11.56 11.13 -21.96
N ALA A 179 -10.86 10.53 -20.99
CA ALA A 179 -9.64 11.09 -20.44
C ALA A 179 -8.52 11.24 -21.48
N LEU A 180 -8.41 10.28 -22.41
CA LEU A 180 -7.49 10.37 -23.55
C LEU A 180 -7.86 11.53 -24.49
N SER A 181 -9.15 11.77 -24.73
CA SER A 181 -9.61 12.84 -25.63
C SER A 181 -9.24 14.25 -25.13
N VAL A 182 -9.13 14.43 -23.81
CA VAL A 182 -8.71 15.69 -23.16
C VAL A 182 -7.18 15.73 -22.91
N GLY A 183 -6.44 14.72 -23.41
CA GLY A 183 -4.97 14.68 -23.38
C GLY A 183 -4.36 14.22 -22.06
N ILE A 184 -5.11 13.50 -21.20
CA ILE A 184 -4.55 12.94 -19.96
C ILE A 184 -3.74 11.68 -20.30
N PRO A 185 -2.42 11.65 -20.04
CA PRO A 185 -1.59 10.50 -20.37
C PRO A 185 -1.87 9.33 -19.42
N LEU A 186 -2.53 8.30 -19.93
CA LEU A 186 -2.88 7.07 -19.19
C LEU A 186 -1.69 6.45 -18.46
N LEU A 187 -0.52 6.40 -19.12
CA LEU A 187 0.69 5.84 -18.52
C LEU A 187 1.08 6.58 -17.24
N LYS A 188 0.99 7.92 -17.20
CA LYS A 188 1.30 8.69 -15.98
C LYS A 188 0.30 8.41 -14.88
N ALA A 189 -0.99 8.29 -15.22
CA ALA A 189 -2.04 7.95 -14.26
C ALA A 189 -1.80 6.56 -13.64
N TRP A 190 -1.44 5.57 -14.46
CA TRP A 190 -1.10 4.23 -14.00
C TRP A 190 0.16 4.22 -13.13
N THR A 191 1.24 4.86 -13.57
CA THR A 191 2.48 4.97 -12.79
C THR A 191 2.22 5.58 -11.43
N LEU A 192 1.46 6.66 -11.38
CA LEU A 192 1.14 7.34 -10.13
C LEU A 192 0.29 6.48 -9.21
N THR A 193 -0.68 5.75 -9.76
CA THR A 193 -1.54 4.84 -8.98
C THR A 193 -0.72 3.71 -8.36
N TRP A 194 0.19 3.11 -9.13
CA TRP A 194 1.08 2.05 -8.65
C TRP A 194 2.03 2.55 -7.57
N ILE A 195 2.58 3.76 -7.73
CA ILE A 195 3.42 4.39 -6.70
C ILE A 195 2.61 4.60 -5.42
N ILE A 196 1.43 5.23 -5.51
CA ILE A 196 0.57 5.47 -4.35
C ILE A 196 0.23 4.15 -3.67
N ALA A 197 -0.18 3.12 -4.42
CA ALA A 197 -0.50 1.82 -3.86
C ALA A 197 0.70 1.13 -3.20
N GLY A 198 1.93 1.33 -3.71
CA GLY A 198 3.16 0.88 -3.07
C GLY A 198 3.47 1.61 -1.76
N VAL A 199 3.19 2.92 -1.69
CA VAL A 199 3.31 3.69 -0.44
C VAL A 199 2.27 3.21 0.57
N VAL A 200 1.02 3.00 0.16
CA VAL A 200 -0.02 2.43 1.05
C VAL A 200 0.39 1.03 1.52
N ALA A 201 0.97 0.21 0.64
CA ALA A 201 1.46 -1.11 0.99
C ALA A 201 2.61 -1.09 2.02
N THR A 202 3.37 0.01 2.10
CA THR A 202 4.43 0.19 3.12
C THR A 202 3.87 0.44 4.51
N VAL A 203 2.69 1.05 4.61
CA VAL A 203 2.02 1.29 5.90
C VAL A 203 1.15 0.09 6.29
N ALA A 204 0.62 -0.62 5.29
CA ALA A 204 -0.27 -1.74 5.49
C ALA A 204 0.45 -3.09 5.72
N GLY A 205 1.70 -3.23 5.25
CA GLY A 205 2.55 -4.40 5.46
C GLY A 205 3.52 -4.17 6.59
#